data_AF-A0A0B2SCH5-F1
#
_entry.id   AF-A0A0B2SCH5-F1
#
_cell.length_a   1.000
_cell.length_b   1.000
_cell.length_c   1.000
_cell.angle_alpha   90.00
_cell.angle_beta   90.00
_cell.angle_gamma   90.00
#
_symmetry.space_group_name_H-M   'P 1'
#
loop_
_entity.id
_entity.type
_entity.pdbx_description
1 polymer ?
#
loop_
_entity_poly.entity_id
_entity_poly.type
_entity_poly.pdbx_seq_one_letter_code
_entity_poly.pdbx_strand_id
1 'polypeptide(L)'
;MFVEDTDNSPITLLKKWVHFGYIGLWTGQYLTTLNSEFLSQVENSIPTGKETKLLVACGGGLRSMAAASKLYNGGYKNLGWLAGGFNLSKNNDFPTVEGKEKLQHATVGGASYF
;
A
#
# COMPACT_ATOMS: atom_id res chain seq x y z
N MET A 1 -0.32 1.15 6.38
CA MET A 1 -1.65 0.82 6.96
C MET A 1 -1.86 -0.67 7.12
N PHE A 2 -1.42 -1.49 6.16
CA PHE A 2 -1.50 -2.95 6.25
C PHE A 2 -0.09 -3.53 6.41
N VAL A 3 0.01 -4.63 7.14
CA VAL A 3 1.24 -5.42 7.33
C VAL A 3 0.93 -6.89 7.09
N GLU A 4 1.95 -7.71 6.85
CA GLU A 4 1.77 -9.16 6.76
C GLU A 4 1.09 -9.70 8.01
N ASP A 5 0.13 -10.60 7.82
CA ASP A 5 -0.48 -11.34 8.92
C ASP A 5 0.44 -12.49 9.33
N THR A 6 1.17 -12.34 10.43
CA THR A 6 2.09 -13.35 10.96
C THR A 6 1.41 -14.35 11.90
N ASP A 7 0.08 -14.26 12.12
CA ASP A 7 -0.65 -15.22 12.96
C ASP A 7 -0.66 -16.61 12.33
N ASN A 8 -0.44 -17.63 13.17
CA ASN A 8 -0.35 -19.03 12.79
C ASN A 8 -1.44 -19.89 13.47
N SER A 9 -2.51 -19.26 13.95
CA SER A 9 -3.68 -20.00 14.42
C SER A 9 -4.27 -20.86 13.29
N PRO A 10 -4.94 -22.00 13.59
CA PRO A 10 -5.51 -22.88 12.57
C PRO A 10 -6.46 -22.17 11.59
N ILE A 11 -7.24 -21.22 12.10
CA ILE A 11 -8.18 -20.42 11.29
C ILE A 11 -7.42 -19.50 10.33
N THR A 12 -6.35 -18.85 10.79
CA THR A 12 -5.56 -17.96 9.95
C THR A 12 -4.74 -18.73 8.91
N LEU A 13 -4.23 -19.91 9.27
CA LEU A 13 -3.57 -20.79 8.29
C LEU A 13 -4.52 -21.20 7.16
N LEU A 14 -5.77 -21.53 7.49
CA LEU A 14 -6.80 -21.78 6.47
C LEU A 14 -7.03 -20.54 5.59
N LYS A 15 -7.15 -19.35 6.18
CA LYS A 15 -7.29 -18.09 5.42
C LYS A 15 -6.10 -17.82 4.51
N LYS A 16 -4.87 -18.03 4.98
CA LYS A 16 -3.64 -17.88 4.19
C LYS A 16 -3.63 -18.82 2.99
N TRP A 17 -4.04 -20.08 3.19
CA TRP A 17 -4.13 -21.06 2.11
C TRP A 17 -5.17 -20.66 1.05
N VAL A 18 -6.37 -20.25 1.47
CA VAL A 18 -7.41 -19.75 0.55
C VAL A 18 -6.95 -18.50 -0.19
N HIS A 19 -6.38 -17.52 0.51
CA HIS A 19 -5.85 -16.30 -0.08
C HIS A 19 -4.76 -16.59 -1.12
N PHE A 20 -3.83 -17.48 -0.78
CA PHE A 20 -2.75 -17.90 -1.69
C PHE A 20 -3.31 -18.49 -2.99
N GLY A 21 -4.25 -19.43 -2.90
CA GLY A 21 -4.85 -20.06 -4.08
C GLY A 21 -5.73 -19.11 -4.91
N TYR A 22 -6.45 -18.19 -4.27
CA TYR A 22 -7.35 -17.27 -4.95
C TYR A 22 -6.61 -16.13 -5.66
N ILE A 23 -5.66 -15.48 -4.98
CA ILE A 23 -5.01 -14.27 -5.53
C ILE A 23 -3.54 -14.13 -5.16
N GLY A 24 -3.10 -14.65 -4.00
CA GLY A 24 -1.76 -14.42 -3.48
C GLY A 24 -0.65 -14.99 -4.37
N LEU A 25 -0.82 -16.19 -4.94
CA LEU A 25 0.13 -16.75 -5.90
C LEU A 25 0.21 -15.90 -7.18
N TRP A 26 -0.94 -15.42 -7.67
CA TRP A 26 -1.02 -14.64 -8.90
C TRP A 26 -0.41 -13.25 -8.75
N THR A 27 -0.65 -12.57 -7.63
CA THR A 27 -0.19 -11.19 -7.40
C THR A 27 1.11 -11.10 -6.59
N GLY A 28 1.58 -12.22 -6.03
CA GLY A 28 2.73 -12.26 -5.11
C GLY A 28 2.44 -11.67 -3.73
N GLN A 29 1.18 -11.48 -3.36
CA GLN A 29 0.79 -10.82 -2.11
C GLN A 29 0.52 -11.82 -0.99
N TYR A 30 1.14 -11.60 0.17
CA TYR A 30 0.79 -12.28 1.41
C TYR A 30 -0.57 -11.80 1.95
N LEU A 31 -1.19 -12.63 2.79
CA LEU A 31 -2.36 -12.21 3.56
C LEU A 31 -1.95 -11.09 4.52
N THR A 32 -2.70 -9.99 4.54
CA THR A 32 -2.38 -8.82 5.36
C THR A 32 -3.41 -8.57 6.45
N THR A 33 -2.95 -7.97 7.54
CA THR A 33 -3.78 -7.45 8.63
C THR A 33 -3.58 -5.94 8.82
N LEU A 34 -4.40 -5.33 9.68
CA LEU A 34 -4.28 -3.90 10.01
C LEU A 34 -3.06 -3.64 10.90
N ASN A 35 -2.29 -2.61 10.56
CA ASN A 35 -1.19 -2.13 11.38
C ASN A 35 -1.71 -1.12 12.42
N SER A 36 -1.67 -1.49 13.71
CA SER A 36 -1.99 -0.61 14.83
C SER A 36 -1.01 0.55 14.93
N GLU A 37 0.28 0.26 14.72
CA GLU A 37 1.41 1.19 14.82
C GLU A 37 1.54 2.14 13.62
N PHE A 38 0.65 2.05 12.63
CA PHE A 38 0.76 2.80 11.39
C PHE A 38 0.95 4.32 11.61
N LEU A 39 0.17 4.92 12.51
CA LEU A 39 0.26 6.37 12.77
C LEU A 39 1.60 6.74 13.42
N SER A 40 1.99 6.00 14.46
CA SER A 40 3.28 6.17 15.16
C SER A 40 4.47 6.03 14.20
N GLN A 41 4.45 5.02 13.32
CA GLN A 41 5.49 4.82 12.31
C GLN A 41 5.57 5.99 11.33
N VAL A 42 4.44 6.53 10.90
CA VAL A 42 4.41 7.70 10.00
C VAL A 42 4.94 8.95 10.71
N GLU A 43 4.54 9.18 11.95
CA GLU A 43 5.04 10.29 12.78
C GLU A 43 6.56 10.23 12.97
N ASN A 44 7.10 9.04 13.26
CA ASN A 44 8.55 8.85 13.39
C ASN A 44 9.31 9.01 12.07
N SER A 45 8.64 8.79 10.93
CA SER A 45 9.26 8.89 9.60
C SER A 45 9.23 10.30 9.01
N ILE A 46 8.43 11.22 9.57
CA ILE A 46 8.25 12.58 9.06
C ILE A 46 8.80 13.59 10.08
N PRO A 47 10.10 13.89 10.02
CA PRO A 47 10.76 14.75 11.02
C PRO A 47 10.25 16.20 10.98
N THR A 48 9.65 16.62 9.87
CA THR A 48 9.07 17.96 9.66
C THR A 48 7.68 18.14 10.26
N GLY A 49 7.08 17.09 10.82
CA GLY A 49 5.79 17.15 11.51
C GLY A 49 4.56 17.12 10.59
N LYS A 50 3.38 17.33 11.18
CA LYS A 50 2.04 17.07 10.59
C LYS A 50 1.61 18.06 9.50
N GLU A 51 2.30 19.19 9.38
CA GLU A 51 2.06 20.20 8.34
C GLU A 51 2.70 19.83 6.98
N THR A 52 3.53 18.80 6.95
CA THR A 52 4.18 18.32 5.72
C THR A 52 3.13 17.86 4.70
N LYS A 53 3.33 18.23 3.42
CA LYS A 53 2.51 17.71 2.32
C LYS A 53 2.83 16.23 2.09
N LEU A 54 1.84 15.37 2.24
CA LEU A 54 1.98 13.92 2.06
C LEU A 54 1.12 13.44 0.91
N LEU A 55 1.75 12.73 -0.03
CA LEU A 55 1.06 11.98 -1.07
C LEU A 55 1.05 10.50 -0.69
N VAL A 56 -0.13 9.91 -0.57
CA VAL A 56 -0.31 8.50 -0.24
C VAL A 56 -0.72 7.72 -1.49
N ALA A 57 -0.02 6.64 -1.81
CA ALA A 57 -0.29 5.85 -3.00
C ALA A 57 -0.33 4.35 -2.70
N CYS A 58 -1.06 3.61 -3.55
CA CYS A 58 -1.04 2.15 -3.62
C CYS A 58 -1.28 1.73 -5.07
N GLY A 59 -1.44 0.43 -5.36
CA GLY A 59 -1.69 -0.03 -6.74
C GLY A 59 -2.99 0.49 -7.35
N GLY A 60 -4.12 0.37 -6.64
CA GLY A 60 -5.46 0.69 -7.16
C GLY A 60 -6.17 1.88 -6.51
N GLY A 61 -5.49 2.65 -5.65
CA GLY A 61 -6.03 3.84 -4.99
C GLY A 61 -6.86 3.63 -3.70
N LEU A 62 -7.54 2.49 -3.53
CA LEU A 62 -8.42 2.26 -2.37
C LEU A 62 -7.67 2.19 -1.03
N ARG A 63 -6.58 1.43 -0.98
CA ARG A 63 -5.76 1.30 0.25
C ARG A 63 -5.11 2.63 0.65
N SER A 64 -4.68 3.43 -0.32
CA SER A 64 -4.12 4.76 -0.06
C SER A 64 -5.18 5.75 0.40
N MET A 65 -6.40 5.69 -0.14
CA MET A 65 -7.52 6.50 0.34
C MET A 65 -7.86 6.18 1.81
N ALA A 66 -7.92 4.89 2.17
CA ALA A 66 -8.14 4.48 3.56
C ALA A 66 -7.00 4.94 4.49
N ALA A 67 -5.74 4.83 4.04
CA ALA A 67 -4.59 5.31 4.78
C ALA A 67 -4.59 6.84 4.94
N ALA A 68 -4.96 7.59 3.90
CA ALA A 68 -5.10 9.05 3.96
C ALA A 68 -6.20 9.45 4.96
N SER A 69 -7.34 8.77 4.97
CA SER A 69 -8.40 9.01 5.98
C SER A 69 -7.89 8.77 7.41
N LYS A 70 -7.14 7.68 7.64
CA LYS A 70 -6.52 7.40 8.95
C LYS A 70 -5.52 8.49 9.36
N LEU A 71 -4.69 8.96 8.43
CA LEU A 71 -3.75 10.08 8.67
C LEU A 71 -4.46 11.40 8.95
N TYR A 72 -5.56 11.69 8.24
CA TYR A 72 -6.35 12.89 8.43
C TYR A 72 -6.93 12.98 9.84
N ASN A 73 -7.43 11.85 10.33
CA ASN A 73 -7.91 11.70 11.72
C ASN A 73 -6.76 11.76 12.73
N GLY A 74 -5.54 11.36 12.33
CA GLY A 74 -4.32 11.50 13.12
C GLY A 74 -3.72 12.93 13.14
N GLY A 75 -4.34 13.89 12.46
CA GLY A 75 -3.96 15.31 12.48
C GLY A 75 -3.15 15.79 11.27
N TYR A 76 -2.86 14.94 10.29
CA TYR A 76 -2.25 15.38 9.04
C TYR A 76 -3.28 16.06 8.15
N LYS A 77 -3.11 17.34 7.83
CA LYS A 77 -4.11 18.10 7.05
C LYS A 77 -3.74 18.27 5.58
N ASN A 78 -2.46 18.21 5.26
CA ASN A 78 -1.96 18.40 3.90
C ASN A 78 -1.77 17.04 3.21
N LEU A 79 -2.88 16.34 2.96
CA LEU A 79 -2.88 15.00 2.39
C LEU A 79 -3.42 15.00 0.95
N GLY A 80 -2.75 14.24 0.08
CA GLY A 80 -3.27 13.83 -1.22
C GLY A 80 -3.19 12.31 -1.36
N TRP A 81 -4.00 11.73 -2.23
CA TRP A 81 -3.83 10.34 -2.66
C TRP A 81 -3.92 10.21 -4.17
N LEU A 82 -3.24 9.21 -4.72
CA LEU A 82 -3.29 8.94 -6.15
C LEU A 82 -4.57 8.19 -6.50
N ALA A 83 -5.50 8.87 -7.18
CA ALA A 83 -6.75 8.27 -7.66
C ALA A 83 -6.45 7.15 -8.67
N GLY A 84 -7.01 5.96 -8.44
CA GLY A 84 -6.69 4.75 -9.22
C GLY A 84 -5.31 4.14 -8.94
N GLY A 85 -4.49 4.78 -8.12
CA GLY A 85 -3.17 4.29 -7.74
C GLY A 85 -2.18 4.22 -8.90
N PHE A 86 -1.08 3.50 -8.69
CA PHE A 86 -0.04 3.35 -9.70
C PHE A 86 -0.52 2.65 -10.97
N ASN A 87 -1.57 1.82 -10.91
CA ASN A 87 -2.13 1.13 -12.07
C ASN A 87 -2.62 2.09 -13.19
N LEU A 88 -2.93 3.34 -12.85
CA LEU A 88 -3.34 4.37 -13.81
C LEU A 88 -2.22 5.35 -14.17
N SER A 89 -1.02 5.18 -13.61
CA SER A 89 0.11 6.05 -13.91
C SER A 89 0.58 5.89 -15.36
N LYS A 90 0.93 7.01 -15.99
CA LYS A 90 1.47 7.10 -17.34
C LYS A 90 2.90 7.63 -17.30
N ASN A 91 3.66 7.42 -18.38
CA ASN A 91 5.08 7.78 -18.47
C ASN A 91 5.38 9.26 -18.13
N ASN A 92 4.43 10.18 -18.33
CA ASN A 92 4.63 11.62 -18.12
C ASN A 92 3.91 12.16 -16.87
N ASP A 93 3.31 11.30 -16.05
CA ASP A 93 2.62 11.73 -14.82
C ASP A 93 3.62 12.15 -13.74
N PHE A 94 4.85 11.62 -13.80
CA PHE A 94 5.95 11.94 -12.88
C PHE A 94 7.16 12.42 -13.67
N PRO A 95 7.84 13.49 -13.22
CA PRO A 95 8.99 14.06 -13.94
C PRO A 95 10.21 13.13 -13.95
N THR A 96 10.35 12.33 -12.89
CA THR A 96 11.44 11.36 -12.73
C THR A 96 10.86 10.08 -12.12
N VAL A 97 11.25 8.94 -12.68
CA VAL A 97 10.95 7.61 -12.15
C VAL A 97 12.27 6.89 -11.92
N GLU A 98 12.46 6.35 -10.72
CA GLU A 98 13.62 5.52 -10.40
C GLU A 98 13.36 4.05 -10.78
N GLY A 99 14.33 3.43 -11.45
CA GLY A 99 14.23 2.04 -11.93
C GLY A 99 13.96 1.92 -13.42
N LYS A 100 13.91 0.67 -13.91
CA LYS A 100 13.70 0.35 -15.34
C LYS A 100 12.24 0.08 -15.68
N GLU A 101 11.46 -0.35 -14.68
CA GLU A 101 10.06 -0.74 -14.84
C GLU A 101 9.13 0.47 -14.80
N LYS A 102 8.01 0.38 -15.53
CA LYS A 102 6.97 1.41 -15.49
C LYS A 102 6.28 1.40 -14.13
N LEU A 103 5.98 2.57 -13.59
CA LEU A 103 5.18 2.71 -12.36
C LEU A 103 3.82 1.99 -12.46
N GLN A 104 3.24 1.91 -13.66
CA GLN A 104 2.02 1.15 -13.93
C GLN A 104 2.09 -0.31 -13.47
N HIS A 105 3.29 -0.90 -13.48
CA HIS A 105 3.53 -2.30 -13.11
C HIS A 105 4.04 -2.44 -11.67
N ALA A 106 4.12 -1.36 -10.88
CA ALA A 106 4.68 -1.38 -9.53
C ALA A 106 3.97 -2.32 -8.55
N THR A 107 2.76 -2.80 -8.89
CA THR A 107 2.04 -3.79 -8.09
C THR A 107 1.78 -5.12 -8.78
N VAL A 108 2.41 -5.35 -9.94
CA VAL A 108 2.42 -6.66 -10.60
C VAL A 108 3.53 -7.50 -9.97
N GLY A 109 3.22 -8.76 -9.67
CA GLY A 109 4.13 -9.65 -8.96
C GLY A 109 3.63 -11.09 -9.03
N GLY A 110 4.31 -11.99 -8.31
CA GLY A 110 3.96 -13.42 -8.32
C GLY A 110 3.96 -14.01 -9.72
N ALA A 111 3.00 -14.91 -10.00
CA ALA A 111 2.88 -15.55 -11.31
C ALA A 111 2.46 -14.59 -12.43
N SER A 112 1.86 -13.43 -12.12
CA SER A 112 1.43 -12.44 -13.13
C SER A 112 2.55 -11.57 -13.70
N TYR A 113 3.77 -11.69 -13.16
CA TYR A 113 4.93 -10.93 -13.63
C TYR A 113 5.54 -11.47 -14.94
N PHE A 114 5.26 -12.73 -15.30
CA PHE A 114 5.81 -13.42 -16.47
C PHE A 114 4.78 -13.56 -17.60
#